data_AF-A0A957THH7-F1
#
_entry.id   AF-A0A957THH7-F1
#
_cell.length_a   1.000
_cell.length_b   1.000
_cell.length_c   1.000
_cell.angle_alpha   90.00
_cell.angle_beta   90.00
_cell.angle_gamma   90.00
#
_symmetry.space_group_name_H-M   'P 1'
#
loop_
_entity.id
_entity.type
_entity.pdbx_description
1 polymer ?
#
loop_
_entity_poly.entity_id
_entity_poly.type
_entity_poly.pdbx_seq_one_letter_code
_entity_poly.pdbx_strand_id
1 'polypeptide(L)'
;MLIIDSHLDLAWNAMQHNRDLTQSVYTIRTREGHSSSVGGGGQGTVALPEMRKGRVFLAVVTLMARHTGQLAPYLDYGSQAQATAAAQGHLAYYRALE
;
A
#
# COMPACT_ATOMS: atom_id res chain seq x y z
N MET A 1 -12.47 18.07 14.18
CA MET A 1 -12.78 17.56 12.83
C MET A 1 -12.40 16.10 12.78
N LEU A 2 -13.29 15.22 12.34
CA LEU A 2 -12.97 13.81 12.06
C LEU A 2 -12.69 13.70 10.57
N ILE A 3 -11.50 13.22 10.20
CA ILE A 3 -11.15 12.93 8.80
C ILE A 3 -11.38 11.45 8.56
N ILE A 4 -12.19 11.14 7.56
CA ILE A 4 -12.42 9.77 7.09
C ILE A 4 -11.92 9.72 5.66
N ASP A 5 -10.94 8.85 5.41
CA ASP A 5 -10.46 8.58 4.06
C ASP A 5 -11.16 7.32 3.52
N SER A 6 -11.79 7.42 2.36
CA SER A 6 -12.55 6.32 1.77
C SER A 6 -11.70 5.37 0.93
N HIS A 7 -10.42 5.65 0.70
CA HIS A 7 -9.63 4.84 -0.22
C HIS A 7 -8.11 5.03 -0.05
N LEU A 8 -7.43 4.06 0.60
CA LEU A 8 -5.97 4.01 0.68
C LEU A 8 -5.38 2.66 0.28
N ASP A 9 -4.38 2.69 -0.60
CA ASP A 9 -3.64 1.52 -1.10
C ASP A 9 -2.47 1.12 -0.19
N LEU A 10 -2.71 0.99 1.12
CA LEU A 10 -1.64 0.80 2.10
C LEU A 10 -0.90 -0.54 1.89
N ALA A 11 -1.61 -1.67 1.86
CA ALA A 11 -0.99 -2.99 1.75
C ALA A 11 -0.29 -3.18 0.40
N TRP A 12 -0.81 -2.59 -0.67
CA TRP A 12 -0.14 -2.57 -1.97
C TRP A 12 1.22 -1.89 -1.88
N ASN A 13 1.27 -0.69 -1.28
CA ASN A 13 2.53 0.03 -1.08
C ASN A 13 3.50 -0.76 -0.17
N ALA A 14 2.98 -1.39 0.88
CA ALA A 14 3.79 -2.16 1.81
C ALA A 14 4.41 -3.39 1.16
N MET A 15 3.59 -4.20 0.49
CA MET A 15 3.97 -5.52 -0.01
C MET A 15 4.68 -5.44 -1.36
N GLN A 16 4.22 -4.56 -2.27
CA GLN A 16 4.76 -4.48 -3.63
C GLN A 16 6.04 -3.64 -3.72
N HIS A 17 6.21 -2.68 -2.81
CA HIS A 17 7.36 -1.77 -2.79
C HIS A 17 8.21 -1.90 -1.53
N ASN A 18 7.94 -2.92 -0.69
CA ASN A 18 8.69 -3.20 0.54
C ASN A 18 8.74 -1.99 1.50
N ARG A 19 7.61 -1.27 1.60
CA ARG A 19 7.47 -0.08 2.47
C ARG A 19 6.97 -0.51 3.84
N ASP A 20 7.81 -0.40 4.86
CA ASP A 20 7.37 -0.56 6.23
C ASP A 20 6.55 0.67 6.67
N LEU A 21 5.22 0.54 6.66
CA LEU A 21 4.29 1.62 6.98
C LEU A 21 4.26 1.99 8.48
N THR A 22 4.96 1.25 9.33
CA THR A 22 5.16 1.66 10.74
C THR A 22 6.19 2.78 10.86
N GLN A 23 7.02 2.97 9.83
CA GLN A 23 8.01 4.05 9.75
C GLN A 23 7.41 5.32 9.16
N SER A 24 8.06 6.45 9.42
CA SER A 24 7.62 7.72 8.84
C SER A 24 7.83 7.75 7.33
N VAL A 25 6.97 8.49 6.63
CA VAL A 25 7.13 8.82 5.20
C VAL A 25 8.53 9.36 4.91
N TYR A 26 9.08 10.21 5.79
CA TYR A 26 10.45 10.71 5.64
C TYR A 26 11.46 9.56 5.59
N THR A 27 11.42 8.65 6.56
CA THR A 27 12.33 7.49 6.63
C THR A 27 12.21 6.60 5.41
N ILE A 28 10.98 6.30 4.96
CA ILE A 28 10.72 5.47 3.79
C ILE A 28 11.33 6.14 2.54
N ARG A 29 11.01 7.42 2.29
CA ARG A 29 11.52 8.17 1.14
C ARG A 29 13.05 8.28 1.13
N THR A 30 13.65 8.53 2.29
CA THR A 30 15.11 8.60 2.43
C THR A 30 15.77 7.26 2.09
N ARG A 31 15.18 6.13 2.50
CA ARG A 31 15.70 4.80 2.14
C ARG A 31 15.57 4.50 0.64
N GLU A 32 14.47 4.91 0.03
CA GLU A 32 14.22 4.69 -1.40
C GLU A 32 15.14 5.55 -2.29
N GLY A 33 15.64 6.68 -1.79
CA GLY A 33 16.66 7.49 -2.47
C GLY A 33 16.24 8.01 -3.85
N HIS A 34 14.94 8.14 -4.12
CA HIS A 34 14.39 8.42 -5.46
C HIS A 34 14.75 7.36 -6.53
N SER A 35 15.00 6.12 -6.12
CA SER A 35 15.27 5.03 -7.06
C SER A 35 14.08 4.79 -7.99
N SER A 36 14.35 4.77 -9.30
CA SER A 36 13.37 4.42 -10.33
C SER A 36 12.99 2.94 -10.34
N SER A 37 13.74 2.08 -9.64
CA SER A 37 13.43 0.65 -9.50
C SER A 37 12.26 0.38 -8.55
N VAL A 38 11.88 1.38 -7.74
CA VAL A 38 10.73 1.31 -6.83
C VAL A 38 9.61 2.17 -7.40
N GLY A 39 8.38 1.65 -7.46
CA GLY A 39 7.22 2.39 -7.96
C GLY A 39 7.03 3.71 -7.20
N GLY A 40 7.23 4.83 -7.90
CA GLY A 40 7.19 6.16 -7.28
C GLY A 40 8.21 6.34 -6.15
N GLY A 41 9.42 5.76 -6.27
CA GLY A 41 10.46 5.82 -5.25
C GLY A 41 10.73 7.25 -4.76
N GLY A 42 10.75 7.45 -3.44
CA GLY A 42 10.92 8.75 -2.81
C GLY A 42 9.68 9.64 -2.81
N GLN A 43 8.54 9.20 -3.36
CA GLN A 43 7.34 10.04 -3.55
C GLN A 43 6.15 9.65 -2.66
N GLY A 44 6.15 8.47 -2.01
CA GLY A 44 5.02 8.00 -1.21
C GLY A 44 4.60 8.98 -0.11
N THR A 45 3.31 9.30 0.03
CA THR A 45 2.82 10.40 0.89
C THR A 45 2.17 9.95 2.20
N VAL A 46 1.91 8.64 2.35
CA VAL A 46 1.11 8.10 3.45
C VAL A 46 1.87 6.97 4.15
N ALA A 47 1.91 7.03 5.47
CA ALA A 47 2.30 5.94 6.38
C ALA A 47 1.56 6.12 7.71
N LEU A 48 1.56 5.12 8.59
CA LEU A 48 0.79 5.17 9.84
C LEU A 48 1.17 6.36 10.74
N PRO A 49 2.46 6.75 10.89
CA PRO A 49 2.81 7.94 11.65
C PRO A 49 2.23 9.23 11.06
N GLU A 50 2.22 9.37 9.73
CA GLU A 50 1.68 10.55 9.05
C GLU A 50 0.15 10.60 9.12
N MET A 51 -0.55 9.46 9.04
CA MET A 51 -2.00 9.40 9.27
C MET A 51 -2.36 9.85 10.68
N ARG A 52 -1.58 9.42 11.69
CA ARG A 52 -1.75 9.88 13.09
C ARG A 52 -1.49 11.38 13.24
N LYS A 53 -0.40 11.91 12.67
CA LYS A 53 -0.10 13.36 12.68
C LYS A 53 -1.20 14.17 11.99
N GLY A 54 -1.72 13.67 10.88
CA GLY A 54 -2.84 14.26 10.13
C GLY A 54 -4.20 14.12 10.80
N ARG A 55 -4.28 13.40 11.95
CA ARG A 55 -5.54 13.13 12.68
C ARG A 55 -6.60 12.45 11.80
N VAL A 56 -6.15 11.53 10.94
CA VAL A 56 -7.05 10.64 10.20
C VAL A 56 -7.71 9.69 11.21
N PHE A 57 -9.02 9.79 11.33
CA PHE A 57 -9.79 9.01 12.30
C PHE A 57 -10.06 7.59 11.81
N LEU A 58 -10.45 7.47 10.54
CA LEU A 58 -10.78 6.21 9.90
C LEU A 58 -10.26 6.24 8.45
N ALA A 59 -9.73 5.11 8.00
CA ALA A 59 -9.43 4.91 6.60
C ALA A 59 -10.02 3.58 6.11
N VAL A 60 -10.64 3.60 4.93
CA VAL A 60 -11.00 2.39 4.20
C VAL A 60 -9.80 2.00 3.35
N VAL A 61 -9.22 0.86 3.68
CA VAL A 61 -7.99 0.37 3.06
C VAL A 61 -8.29 -0.70 2.01
N THR A 62 -7.54 -0.69 0.91
CA THR A 62 -7.84 -1.54 -0.25
C THR A 62 -7.06 -2.86 -0.22
N LEU A 63 -7.67 -3.91 -0.76
CA LEU A 63 -6.98 -5.14 -1.16
C LEU A 63 -6.80 -5.09 -2.68
N MET A 64 -5.76 -4.40 -3.14
CA MET A 64 -5.53 -4.19 -4.57
C MET A 64 -5.03 -5.47 -5.26
N ALA A 65 -5.94 -6.25 -5.84
CA ALA A 65 -5.58 -7.36 -6.71
C ALA A 65 -6.66 -7.55 -7.77
N ARG A 66 -6.25 -7.60 -9.04
CA ARG A 66 -7.18 -7.73 -10.17
C ARG A 66 -6.72 -8.74 -11.20
N HIS A 67 -7.70 -9.41 -11.81
CA HIS A 67 -7.53 -10.26 -12.98
C HIS A 67 -8.61 -9.86 -13.98
N THR A 68 -8.23 -9.12 -15.02
CA THR A 68 -9.16 -8.52 -15.97
C THR A 68 -9.17 -9.21 -17.34
N GLY A 69 -8.28 -10.18 -17.57
CA GLY A 69 -8.04 -10.79 -18.88
C GLY A 69 -7.15 -9.95 -19.81
N GLN A 70 -6.83 -8.70 -19.44
CA GLN A 70 -5.83 -7.87 -20.10
C GLN A 70 -4.74 -7.50 -19.09
N LEU A 71 -3.54 -8.05 -19.27
CA LEU A 71 -2.46 -7.85 -18.31
C LEU A 71 -1.91 -6.41 -18.38
N ALA A 72 -2.27 -5.57 -17.41
CA ALA A 72 -1.52 -4.35 -17.15
C ALA A 72 -0.27 -4.67 -16.30
N PRO A 73 0.93 -4.23 -16.71
CA PRO A 73 2.15 -4.43 -15.95
C PRO A 73 2.00 -3.98 -14.51
N TYR A 74 2.54 -4.78 -13.59
CA TYR A 74 2.57 -4.51 -12.16
C TYR A 74 1.22 -4.44 -11.45
N LEU A 75 0.08 -4.55 -12.13
CA LEU A 75 -1.24 -4.37 -11.51
C LEU A 75 -2.19 -5.56 -11.72
N ASP A 76 -2.14 -6.23 -12.87
CA ASP A 76 -2.94 -7.42 -13.15
C ASP A 76 -2.17 -8.71 -12.88
N TYR A 77 -2.89 -9.71 -12.37
CA TYR A 77 -2.41 -11.07 -12.21
C TYR A 77 -2.85 -11.96 -13.38
N GLY A 78 -2.01 -12.94 -13.71
CA GLY A 78 -2.22 -13.91 -14.80
C GLY A 78 -3.41 -14.85 -14.60
N SER A 79 -3.90 -14.98 -13.37
CA SER A 79 -5.03 -15.86 -13.03
C SER A 79 -5.80 -15.33 -11.83
N GLN A 80 -7.05 -15.76 -11.71
CA GLN A 80 -7.88 -15.48 -10.54
C GLN A 80 -7.24 -16.01 -9.25
N ALA A 81 -6.63 -17.21 -9.28
CA ALA A 81 -5.97 -17.79 -8.11
C ALA A 81 -4.82 -16.91 -7.59
N GLN A 82 -3.99 -16.37 -8.49
CA GLN A 82 -2.93 -15.43 -8.13
C GLN A 82 -3.49 -14.12 -7.56
N ALA A 83 -4.53 -13.55 -8.18
CA ALA A 83 -5.16 -12.32 -7.68
C ALA A 83 -5.77 -12.54 -6.28
N THR A 84 -6.47 -13.65 -6.06
CA THR A 84 -7.03 -14.00 -4.76
C THR A 84 -5.92 -14.20 -3.72
N ALA A 85 -4.84 -14.91 -4.06
CA ALA A 85 -3.71 -15.09 -3.14
C ALA A 85 -3.08 -13.75 -2.73
N ALA A 86 -2.89 -12.83 -3.68
CA ALA A 86 -2.38 -11.49 -3.39
C ALA A 86 -3.32 -10.69 -2.48
N ALA A 87 -4.62 -10.70 -2.76
CA ALA A 87 -5.62 -10.04 -1.91
C ALA A 87 -5.62 -10.60 -0.48
N GLN A 88 -5.49 -11.93 -0.32
CA GLN A 88 -5.37 -12.55 1.00
C GLN A 88 -4.06 -12.17 1.70
N GLY A 89 -2.96 -12.02 0.95
CA GLY A 89 -1.70 -11.50 1.48
C GLY A 89 -1.83 -10.07 2.02
N HIS A 90 -2.53 -9.19 1.29
CA HIS A 90 -2.84 -7.83 1.78
C HIS A 90 -3.70 -7.86 3.05
N LEU A 91 -4.71 -8.74 3.11
CA LEU A 91 -5.56 -8.88 4.30
C LEU A 91 -4.75 -9.40 5.50
N ALA A 92 -3.88 -10.38 5.27
CA ALA A 92 -2.98 -10.92 6.28
C ALA A 92 -2.01 -9.86 6.81
N TYR A 93 -1.49 -8.98 5.93
CA TYR A 93 -0.67 -7.85 6.34
C TYR A 93 -1.41 -6.91 7.28
N TYR A 94 -2.66 -6.53 6.97
CA TYR A 94 -3.44 -5.68 7.87
C TYR A 94 -3.71 -6.34 9.22
N ARG A 95 -4.07 -7.63 9.23
CA ARG A 95 -4.27 -8.39 10.47
C ARG A 95 -3.01 -8.50 11.32
N ALA A 96 -1.83 -8.50 10.71
CA ALA A 96 -0.56 -8.52 11.43
C ALA A 96 -0.18 -7.16 12.03
N LEU A 97 -0.85 -6.08 11.64
CA LEU A 97 -0.65 -4.72 12.18
C LEU A 97 -1.64 -4.37 13.30
N GLU A 98 -2.68 -5.19 13.52
CA GLU A 98 -3.59 -5.10 14.67
C GLU A 98 -2.86 -5.40 15.99
#